data_AF-A0AAU7V465-F1
#
_entry.id   AF-A0AAU7V465-F1
#
_cell.length_a   1.000
_cell.length_b   1.000
_cell.length_c   1.000
_cell.angle_alpha   90.00
_cell.angle_beta   90.00
_cell.angle_gamma   90.00
#
_symmetry.space_group_name_H-M   'P 1'
#
loop_
_entity.id
_entity.type
_entity.pdbx_description
1 polymer ?
#
loop_
_entity_poly.entity_id
_entity_poly.type
_entity_poly.pdbx_seq_one_letter_code
_entity_poly.pdbx_strand_id
1 'polypeptide(L)'
;MRIATRRKSALLTLPLLLALSLGACSSPASQSDQTQPDQTQSDSSQSTPAPAAGETTTLQISAAASLKSVFEPLIEAFEQEHPDIKIASVNFDGSPTLVEQIVAGDPVDVFLSADTKNMDNLAEQGEVAGEPEIFATNSITLAAPAANPAGLKELGDIESSDVAIVTCAPEVPCGAATGRLLESENITIDPVSLEQNVSAVAAKLAADEADGGFIYQTDVLANDGKIIAIDTPAIDPNQYPIAVVKSSKNQEAAQTFVDFMLSPKALAILKEFGFGAP
;
A
#
# COMPACT_ATOMS: atom_id res chain seq x y z
N MET A 1 23.34 -36.55 -19.52
CA MET A 1 24.29 -35.84 -20.39
C MET A 1 24.33 -34.40 -19.92
N ARG A 2 25.39 -34.00 -19.19
CA ARG A 2 25.50 -32.69 -18.51
C ARG A 2 25.91 -31.62 -19.52
N ILE A 3 25.12 -30.56 -19.66
CA ILE A 3 25.53 -29.35 -20.39
C ILE A 3 25.48 -28.19 -19.40
N ALA A 4 26.67 -27.77 -18.99
CA ALA A 4 26.91 -26.59 -18.19
C ALA A 4 27.26 -25.43 -19.13
N THR A 5 26.59 -24.28 -18.99
CA THR A 5 26.95 -23.08 -19.75
C THR A 5 26.95 -21.83 -18.87
N ARG A 6 28.16 -21.58 -18.34
CA ARG A 6 28.83 -20.31 -18.03
C ARG A 6 28.00 -19.03 -17.84
N ARG A 7 27.95 -18.59 -16.59
CA ARG A 7 27.81 -17.19 -16.15
C ARG A 7 28.92 -16.31 -16.76
N LYS A 8 28.56 -15.15 -17.32
CA LYS A 8 29.49 -14.07 -17.66
C LYS A 8 29.25 -12.92 -16.67
N SER A 9 30.16 -12.79 -15.71
CA SER A 9 30.27 -11.62 -14.84
C SER A 9 30.97 -10.50 -15.61
N ALA A 10 30.32 -9.34 -15.72
CA ALA A 10 30.96 -8.12 -16.18
C ALA A 10 31.18 -7.20 -14.96
N LEU A 11 32.42 -7.19 -14.46
CA LEU A 11 32.92 -6.15 -13.56
C LEU A 11 33.11 -4.87 -14.37
N LEU A 12 32.43 -3.78 -13.98
CA LEU A 12 32.79 -2.42 -14.39
C LEU A 12 33.26 -1.66 -13.13
N THR A 13 34.40 -0.99 -13.24
CA THR A 13 35.08 -0.28 -12.15
C THR A 13 35.25 1.20 -12.48
N LEU A 14 35.07 2.04 -11.44
CA LEU A 14 35.59 3.42 -11.21
C LEU A 14 35.06 4.58 -12.10
N PRO A 15 35.10 5.88 -11.65
CA PRO A 15 35.77 6.40 -10.46
C PRO A 15 35.03 7.40 -9.54
N LEU A 16 35.56 7.48 -8.33
CA LEU A 16 35.35 8.46 -7.27
C LEU A 16 36.00 9.79 -7.64
N LEU A 17 35.24 10.89 -7.67
CA LEU A 17 35.78 12.26 -7.73
C LEU A 17 35.60 12.96 -6.38
N LEU A 18 36.72 13.30 -5.76
CA LEU A 18 36.85 14.18 -4.61
C LEU A 18 37.12 15.60 -5.12
N ALA A 19 36.35 16.60 -4.69
CA ALA A 19 36.70 18.01 -4.85
C ALA A 19 36.42 18.77 -3.55
N LEU A 20 37.50 19.09 -2.82
CA LEU A 20 37.55 20.09 -1.77
C LEU A 20 37.60 21.49 -2.40
N SER A 21 36.85 22.43 -1.83
CA SER A 21 37.23 23.84 -1.87
C SER A 21 36.87 24.54 -0.57
N LEU A 22 37.91 24.97 0.15
CA LEU A 22 37.85 25.93 1.24
C LEU A 22 37.51 27.33 0.69
N GLY A 23 36.74 28.09 1.45
CA GLY A 23 36.59 29.54 1.29
C GLY A 23 36.23 30.18 2.63
N ALA A 24 37.24 30.77 3.27
CA ALA A 24 37.15 31.58 4.48
C ALA A 24 37.13 33.08 4.12
N CYS A 25 36.49 33.91 4.97
CA CYS A 25 36.79 35.33 5.30
C CYS A 25 35.54 35.90 6.02
N SER A 26 35.56 36.13 7.33
CA SER A 26 36.17 37.22 8.14
C SER A 26 35.19 38.38 8.44
N SER A 27 34.95 38.60 9.73
CA SER A 27 34.19 39.69 10.39
C SER A 27 34.83 41.09 10.21
N PRO A 28 34.25 42.25 10.65
CA PRO A 28 33.97 42.53 12.07
C PRO A 28 32.76 43.45 12.43
N ALA A 29 32.45 43.39 13.74
CA ALA A 29 31.74 44.25 14.68
C ALA A 29 31.32 45.68 14.31
N SER A 30 30.22 46.14 14.94
CA SER A 30 30.15 47.44 15.66
C SER A 30 29.00 47.46 16.69
N GLN A 31 29.35 47.92 17.89
CA GLN A 31 28.48 48.24 19.03
C GLN A 31 28.08 49.73 19.00
N SER A 32 26.89 50.04 19.51
CA SER A 32 26.52 51.27 20.24
C SER A 32 25.05 51.10 20.65
N ASP A 33 24.70 50.80 21.91
CA ASP A 33 24.70 51.62 23.13
C ASP A 33 23.57 52.68 23.19
N GLN A 34 22.85 52.61 24.33
CA GLN A 34 22.06 53.65 25.02
C GLN A 34 20.56 53.96 24.71
N THR A 35 19.79 53.75 25.79
CA THR A 35 18.79 54.63 26.44
C THR A 35 17.36 54.78 25.89
N GLN A 36 16.41 54.37 26.76
CA GLN A 36 15.01 54.79 26.90
C GLN A 36 14.91 56.32 27.16
N PRO A 37 13.79 57.00 26.84
CA PRO A 37 12.65 57.00 27.78
C PRO A 37 11.24 56.97 27.16
N ASP A 38 10.37 56.43 28.00
CA ASP A 38 8.91 56.55 28.25
C ASP A 38 7.95 57.42 27.39
N GLN A 39 6.71 56.89 27.33
CA GLN A 39 5.38 57.49 27.04
C GLN A 39 4.94 57.78 25.59
N THR A 40 3.94 57.06 25.10
CA THR A 40 2.53 57.54 25.10
C THR A 40 1.57 56.41 24.71
N GLN A 41 0.51 56.23 25.50
CA GLN A 41 -0.69 55.46 25.12
C GLN A 41 -1.28 56.07 23.83
N SER A 42 -1.55 55.22 22.85
CA SER A 42 -2.45 55.53 21.74
C SER A 42 -3.34 54.31 21.55
N ASP A 43 -4.59 54.52 21.94
CA ASP A 43 -5.73 53.64 21.77
C ASP A 43 -5.96 53.50 20.25
N SER A 44 -5.61 52.33 19.70
CA SER A 44 -5.96 51.96 18.33
C SER A 44 -6.50 50.54 18.35
N SER A 45 -7.82 50.48 18.48
CA SER A 45 -8.73 49.50 17.91
C SER A 45 -8.12 48.13 17.64
N GLN A 46 -8.25 47.23 18.62
CA GLN A 46 -8.15 45.79 18.42
C GLN A 46 -9.05 45.39 17.24
N SER A 47 -8.44 45.27 16.08
CA SER A 47 -9.00 44.54 14.96
C SER A 47 -8.86 43.08 15.36
N THR A 48 -9.96 42.46 15.78
CA THR A 48 -10.01 41.02 16.01
C THR A 48 -9.41 40.34 14.79
N PRO A 49 -8.32 39.56 14.92
CA PRO A 49 -7.87 38.73 13.81
C PRO A 49 -9.05 37.84 13.42
N ALA A 50 -9.38 37.81 12.13
CA ALA A 50 -10.21 36.74 11.59
C ALA A 50 -9.63 35.39 12.07
N PRO A 51 -10.46 34.36 12.33
CA PRO A 51 -9.95 33.06 12.75
C PRO A 51 -8.83 32.65 11.81
N ALA A 52 -7.65 32.37 12.37
CA ALA A 52 -6.59 31.73 11.61
C ALA A 52 -7.23 30.50 10.95
N ALA A 53 -7.07 30.37 9.62
CA ALA A 53 -7.44 29.17 8.91
C ALA A 53 -6.89 27.98 9.71
N GLY A 54 -7.78 27.11 10.20
CA GLY A 54 -7.42 26.01 11.09
C GLY A 54 -6.28 25.20 10.46
N GLU A 55 -5.30 24.81 11.27
CA GLU A 55 -4.18 23.99 10.80
C GLU A 55 -4.72 22.71 10.16
N THR A 56 -4.45 22.54 8.86
CA THR A 56 -4.78 21.30 8.14
C THR A 56 -3.92 20.17 8.67
N THR A 57 -4.55 19.11 9.15
CA THR A 57 -3.85 17.89 9.56
C THR A 57 -3.62 17.01 8.35
N THR A 58 -2.41 16.47 8.20
CA THR A 58 -2.06 15.58 7.08
C THR A 58 -1.78 14.17 7.57
N LEU A 59 -2.37 13.18 6.93
CA LEU A 59 -2.19 11.75 7.22
C LEU A 59 -1.31 11.07 6.17
N GLN A 60 -0.47 10.15 6.65
CA GLN A 60 0.35 9.24 5.86
C GLN A 60 -0.22 7.83 5.99
N ILE A 61 -0.52 7.18 4.87
CA ILE A 61 -1.18 5.87 4.88
C ILE A 61 -0.27 4.81 4.28
N SER A 62 -0.21 3.63 4.89
CA SER A 62 0.30 2.41 4.25
C SER A 62 -0.86 1.47 3.96
N ALA A 63 -1.04 1.09 2.70
CA ALA A 63 -2.17 0.28 2.27
C ALA A 63 -1.72 -0.85 1.36
N ALA A 64 -2.29 -2.05 1.55
CA ALA A 64 -2.01 -3.19 0.70
C ALA A 64 -2.22 -2.87 -0.79
N ALA A 65 -1.35 -3.39 -1.66
CA ALA A 65 -1.32 -3.04 -3.09
C ALA A 65 -2.64 -3.28 -3.84
N SER A 66 -3.45 -4.27 -3.42
CA SER A 66 -4.78 -4.56 -3.98
C SER A 66 -5.80 -3.43 -3.76
N LEU A 67 -5.56 -2.51 -2.83
CA LEU A 67 -6.45 -1.38 -2.54
C LEU A 67 -6.21 -0.19 -3.48
N LYS A 68 -5.16 -0.21 -4.30
CA LYS A 68 -4.70 0.95 -5.07
C LYS A 68 -5.78 1.55 -5.98
N SER A 69 -6.56 0.72 -6.67
CA SER A 69 -7.56 1.18 -7.63
C SER A 69 -8.75 1.89 -6.98
N VAL A 70 -9.11 1.52 -5.74
CA VAL A 70 -10.25 2.11 -5.02
C VAL A 70 -9.86 3.30 -4.14
N PHE A 71 -8.56 3.47 -3.87
CA PHE A 71 -8.10 4.41 -2.86
C PHE A 71 -8.31 5.88 -3.23
N GLU A 72 -8.19 6.24 -4.51
CA GLU A 72 -8.40 7.64 -4.96
C GLU A 72 -9.84 8.11 -4.70
N PRO A 73 -10.91 7.39 -5.13
CA PRO A 73 -12.28 7.72 -4.76
C PRO A 73 -12.53 7.79 -3.24
N LEU A 74 -11.87 6.93 -2.46
CA LEU A 74 -11.97 6.95 -1.00
C LEU A 74 -11.36 8.22 -0.40
N ILE A 75 -10.19 8.65 -0.88
CA ILE A 75 -9.57 9.91 -0.45
C ILE A 75 -10.47 11.08 -0.80
N GLU A 76 -10.97 11.16 -2.04
CA GLU A 76 -11.85 12.26 -2.47
C GLU A 76 -13.11 12.34 -1.59
N ALA A 77 -13.72 11.19 -1.32
CA ALA A 77 -14.91 11.10 -0.49
C ALA A 77 -14.64 11.47 0.98
N PHE A 78 -13.49 11.09 1.53
CA PHE A 78 -13.05 11.40 2.89
C PHE A 78 -12.78 12.89 3.04
N GLU A 79 -11.95 13.47 2.17
CA GLU A 79 -11.55 14.87 2.24
C GLU A 79 -12.70 15.86 1.97
N GLN A 80 -13.77 15.39 1.31
CA GLN A 80 -15.00 16.15 1.16
C GLN A 80 -15.77 16.25 2.49
N GLU A 81 -15.73 15.21 3.33
CA GLU A 81 -16.42 15.16 4.62
C GLU A 81 -15.58 15.76 5.75
N HIS A 82 -14.27 15.68 5.63
CA HIS A 82 -13.27 16.15 6.60
C HIS A 82 -12.32 17.14 5.94
N PRO A 83 -12.77 18.37 5.60
CA PRO A 83 -11.97 19.33 4.82
C PRO A 83 -10.70 19.82 5.54
N ASP A 84 -10.62 19.62 6.85
CA ASP A 84 -9.48 19.91 7.74
C ASP A 84 -8.45 18.78 7.83
N ILE A 85 -8.74 17.61 7.26
CA ILE A 85 -7.83 16.46 7.19
C ILE A 85 -7.49 16.17 5.71
N LYS A 86 -6.20 16.01 5.41
CA LYS A 86 -5.70 15.69 4.07
C LYS A 86 -4.88 14.42 4.06
N ILE A 87 -4.98 13.64 3.00
CA ILE A 87 -4.11 12.47 2.81
C ILE A 87 -2.89 12.93 2.03
N ALA A 88 -1.76 13.09 2.72
CA ALA A 88 -0.54 13.63 2.12
C ALA A 88 0.15 12.62 1.21
N SER A 89 0.15 11.33 1.58
CA SER A 89 0.62 10.26 0.72
C SER A 89 0.05 8.91 1.13
N VAL A 90 0.03 8.00 0.15
CA VAL A 90 -0.29 6.59 0.36
C VAL A 90 0.84 5.75 -0.21
N ASN A 91 1.42 4.92 0.64
CA ASN A 91 2.39 3.92 0.29
C ASN A 91 1.68 2.58 0.01
N PHE A 92 1.80 2.08 -1.22
CA PHE A 92 1.20 0.82 -1.63
C PHE A 92 2.25 -0.27 -1.82
N ASP A 93 2.13 -1.35 -1.06
CA ASP A 93 3.00 -2.52 -1.20
C ASP A 93 2.34 -3.80 -0.67
N GLY A 94 3.08 -4.89 -0.60
CA GLY A 94 2.66 -6.10 0.10
C GLY A 94 2.54 -5.84 1.60
N SER A 95 1.47 -6.33 2.22
CA SER A 95 1.26 -6.20 3.68
C SER A 95 2.49 -6.54 4.53
N PRO A 96 3.28 -7.62 4.25
CA PRO A 96 4.48 -7.92 5.02
C PRO A 96 5.54 -6.81 4.93
N THR A 97 5.79 -6.27 3.73
CA THR A 97 6.73 -5.17 3.50
C THR A 97 6.28 -3.89 4.21
N LEU A 98 4.98 -3.59 4.21
CA LEU A 98 4.43 -2.45 4.94
C LEU A 98 4.59 -2.61 6.46
N VAL A 99 4.40 -3.83 6.99
CA VAL A 99 4.68 -4.12 8.40
C VAL A 99 6.14 -3.87 8.74
N GLU A 100 7.07 -4.37 7.92
CA GLU A 100 8.51 -4.16 8.12
C GLU A 100 8.87 -2.66 8.13
N GLN A 101 8.27 -1.88 7.23
CA GLN A 101 8.46 -0.42 7.14
C GLN A 101 7.93 0.31 8.38
N ILE A 102 6.72 -0.02 8.85
CA ILE A 102 6.14 0.59 10.05
C ILE A 102 7.01 0.27 11.28
N VAL A 103 7.45 -0.98 11.43
CA VAL A 103 8.33 -1.42 12.53
C VAL A 103 9.70 -0.75 12.45
N ALA A 104 10.20 -0.48 11.24
CA ALA A 104 11.44 0.27 11.03
C ALA A 104 11.31 1.77 11.37
N GLY A 105 10.10 2.25 11.68
CA GLY A 105 9.83 3.62 12.12
C GLY A 105 9.41 4.57 11.00
N ASP A 106 8.91 4.06 9.88
CA ASP A 106 8.33 4.92 8.85
C ASP A 106 7.14 5.73 9.43
N PRO A 107 7.01 7.02 9.07
CA PRO A 107 5.98 7.90 9.63
C PRO A 107 4.62 7.60 9.01
N VAL A 108 3.95 6.56 9.51
CA VAL A 108 2.64 6.09 9.05
C VAL A 108 1.60 6.39 10.14
N ASP A 109 0.44 6.88 9.71
CA ASP A 109 -0.69 7.17 10.59
C ASP A 109 -1.73 6.04 10.62
N VAL A 110 -1.99 5.43 9.46
CA VAL A 110 -2.98 4.35 9.30
C VAL A 110 -2.40 3.22 8.45
N PHE A 111 -2.63 1.98 8.88
CA PHE A 111 -2.27 0.78 8.14
C PHE A 111 -3.53 0.01 7.69
N LEU A 112 -3.58 -0.37 6.41
CA LEU A 112 -4.62 -1.21 5.83
C LEU A 112 -3.96 -2.47 5.23
N SER A 113 -4.22 -3.63 5.82
CA SER A 113 -3.66 -4.91 5.37
C SER A 113 -4.66 -5.66 4.48
N ALA A 114 -4.17 -6.55 3.61
CA ALA A 114 -4.97 -7.51 2.85
C ALA A 114 -5.16 -8.88 3.56
N ASP A 115 -4.70 -9.01 4.80
CA ASP A 115 -5.01 -10.12 5.70
C ASP A 115 -4.93 -9.71 7.18
N THR A 116 -5.55 -10.51 8.05
CA THR A 116 -5.44 -10.38 9.51
C THR A 116 -4.05 -10.76 10.00
N LYS A 117 -3.41 -11.78 9.42
CA LYS A 117 -2.08 -12.26 9.85
C LYS A 117 -1.02 -11.15 9.93
N ASN A 118 -0.93 -10.26 8.94
CA ASN A 118 0.04 -9.17 8.96
C ASN A 118 -0.37 -8.04 9.92
N MET A 119 -1.68 -7.80 10.08
CA MET A 119 -2.17 -6.85 11.07
C MET A 119 -1.92 -7.35 12.50
N ASP A 120 -2.16 -8.63 12.77
CA ASP A 120 -1.89 -9.29 14.03
C ASP A 120 -0.40 -9.24 14.34
N ASN A 121 0.46 -9.50 13.36
CA ASN A 121 1.91 -9.34 13.51
C ASN A 121 2.28 -7.90 13.93
N LEU A 122 1.71 -6.88 13.29
CA LEU A 122 1.96 -5.49 13.67
C LEU A 122 1.45 -5.18 15.10
N ALA A 123 0.29 -5.72 15.47
CA ALA A 123 -0.28 -5.57 16.81
C ALA A 123 0.56 -6.29 17.89
N GLU A 124 1.06 -7.49 17.61
CA GLU A 124 1.96 -8.27 18.48
C GLU A 124 3.29 -7.54 18.73
N GLN A 125 3.78 -6.79 17.73
CA GLN A 125 4.93 -5.90 17.88
C GLN A 125 4.62 -4.63 18.68
N GLY A 126 3.35 -4.41 19.02
CA GLY A 126 2.90 -3.29 19.83
C GLY A 126 2.83 -1.97 19.05
N GLU A 127 2.71 -2.03 17.72
CA GLU A 127 2.70 -0.89 16.80
C GLU A 127 1.28 -0.44 16.40
N VAL A 128 0.23 -1.15 16.84
CA VAL A 128 -1.17 -0.78 16.62
C VAL A 128 -1.73 -0.02 17.83
N ALA A 129 -2.46 1.06 17.57
CA ALA A 129 -3.28 1.74 18.57
C ALA A 129 -4.71 1.15 18.55
N GLY A 130 -5.13 0.53 19.65
CA GLY A 130 -6.46 -0.06 19.77
C GLY A 130 -6.58 -1.43 19.09
N GLU A 131 -7.81 -1.81 18.78
CA GLU A 131 -8.14 -3.06 18.09
C GLU A 131 -8.30 -2.81 16.59
N PRO A 132 -7.73 -3.64 15.71
CA PRO A 132 -7.97 -3.57 14.28
C PRO A 132 -9.43 -3.88 13.92
N GLU A 133 -9.96 -3.20 12.90
CA GLU A 133 -11.33 -3.37 12.41
C GLU A 133 -11.33 -3.92 10.98
N ILE A 134 -12.25 -4.82 10.65
CA ILE A 134 -12.39 -5.33 9.28
C ILE A 134 -13.27 -4.37 8.48
N PHE A 135 -12.76 -3.85 7.36
CA PHE A 135 -13.50 -2.91 6.50
C PHE A 135 -13.87 -3.46 5.13
N ALA A 136 -13.23 -4.55 4.69
CA ALA A 136 -13.52 -5.19 3.41
C ALA A 136 -13.15 -6.67 3.39
N THR A 137 -13.67 -7.39 2.40
CA THR A 137 -13.21 -8.73 2.03
C THR A 137 -12.86 -8.80 0.55
N ASN A 138 -12.03 -9.77 0.16
CA ASN A 138 -11.68 -9.99 -1.24
C ASN A 138 -11.34 -11.45 -1.53
N SER A 139 -11.63 -11.92 -2.74
CA SER A 139 -11.44 -13.31 -3.15
C SER A 139 -10.33 -13.44 -4.18
N ILE A 140 -9.42 -14.39 -3.94
CA ILE A 140 -8.41 -14.77 -4.92
C ILE A 140 -9.06 -15.54 -6.08
N THR A 141 -8.51 -15.41 -7.28
CA THR A 141 -8.94 -16.15 -8.47
C THR A 141 -7.73 -16.42 -9.36
N LEU A 142 -7.82 -17.48 -10.16
CA LEU A 142 -6.88 -17.69 -11.27
C LEU A 142 -7.20 -16.66 -12.35
N ALA A 143 -6.18 -16.05 -12.90
CA ALA A 143 -6.29 -15.05 -13.95
C ALA A 143 -5.31 -15.36 -15.08
N ALA A 144 -5.65 -14.94 -16.29
CA ALA A 144 -4.84 -15.10 -17.49
C ALA A 144 -4.77 -13.78 -18.26
N PRO A 145 -3.75 -13.55 -19.09
CA PRO A 145 -3.78 -12.46 -20.05
C PRO A 145 -5.04 -12.54 -20.91
N ALA A 146 -5.57 -11.40 -21.37
CA ALA A 146 -6.87 -11.35 -22.06
C ALA A 146 -6.95 -12.21 -23.32
N ALA A 147 -5.83 -12.39 -24.03
CA ALA A 147 -5.75 -13.28 -25.18
C ALA A 147 -5.78 -14.77 -24.81
N ASN A 148 -5.42 -15.10 -23.56
CA ASN A 148 -5.37 -16.43 -22.99
C ASN A 148 -4.69 -17.47 -23.92
N PRO A 149 -3.41 -17.27 -24.28
CA PRO A 149 -2.73 -18.12 -25.26
C PRO A 149 -2.58 -19.58 -24.78
N ALA A 150 -2.46 -19.80 -23.48
CA ALA A 150 -2.42 -21.13 -22.87
C ALA A 150 -3.79 -21.82 -22.84
N GLY A 151 -4.88 -21.09 -23.08
CA GLY A 151 -6.23 -21.64 -23.17
C GLY A 151 -6.78 -22.13 -21.82
N LEU A 152 -6.41 -21.47 -20.72
CA LEU A 152 -6.90 -21.77 -19.37
C LEU A 152 -8.42 -21.58 -19.30
N LYS A 153 -9.13 -22.57 -18.79
CA LYS A 153 -10.60 -22.59 -18.65
C LYS A 153 -11.04 -22.96 -17.26
N GLU A 154 -10.26 -23.76 -16.57
CA GLU A 154 -10.50 -24.19 -15.20
C GLU A 154 -9.19 -24.25 -14.42
N LEU A 155 -9.28 -24.31 -13.09
CA LEU A 155 -8.11 -24.34 -12.22
C LEU A 155 -7.15 -25.49 -12.54
N GLY A 156 -7.66 -26.66 -12.93
CA GLY A 156 -6.84 -27.85 -13.25
C GLY A 156 -5.95 -27.70 -14.48
N ASP A 157 -6.22 -26.75 -15.38
CA ASP A 157 -5.41 -26.54 -16.59
C ASP A 157 -3.96 -26.12 -16.25
N ILE A 158 -3.74 -25.58 -15.04
CA ILE A 158 -2.42 -25.11 -14.58
C ILE A 158 -1.45 -26.25 -14.26
N GLU A 159 -1.92 -27.50 -14.16
CA GLU A 159 -1.07 -28.66 -13.88
C GLU A 159 -0.27 -29.14 -15.11
N SER A 160 -0.57 -28.58 -16.29
CA SER A 160 0.22 -28.81 -17.50
C SER A 160 1.62 -28.23 -17.35
N SER A 161 2.66 -29.03 -17.67
CA SER A 161 4.07 -28.61 -17.55
C SER A 161 4.46 -27.44 -18.45
N ASP A 162 3.64 -27.12 -19.45
CA ASP A 162 3.87 -26.05 -20.42
C ASP A 162 3.21 -24.73 -20.01
N VAL A 163 2.54 -24.66 -18.84
CA VAL A 163 1.86 -23.46 -18.34
C VAL A 163 2.72 -22.74 -17.31
N ALA A 164 3.14 -21.52 -17.62
CA ALA A 164 3.90 -20.66 -16.72
C ALA A 164 2.97 -19.89 -15.77
N ILE A 165 2.93 -20.30 -14.50
CA ILE A 165 2.15 -19.63 -13.44
C ILE A 165 3.01 -18.71 -12.59
N VAL A 166 2.54 -17.48 -12.37
CA VAL A 166 3.12 -16.53 -11.41
C VAL A 166 2.20 -16.40 -10.19
N THR A 167 2.78 -16.44 -8.98
CA THR A 167 2.04 -16.22 -7.74
C THR A 167 2.72 -15.14 -6.91
N CYS A 168 2.04 -14.65 -5.88
CA CYS A 168 2.76 -13.97 -4.80
C CYS A 168 3.55 -15.00 -3.95
N ALA A 169 4.55 -14.53 -3.20
CA ALA A 169 5.22 -15.35 -2.20
C ALA A 169 4.24 -15.81 -1.09
N PRO A 170 4.43 -16.99 -0.46
CA PRO A 170 3.49 -17.55 0.52
C PRO A 170 3.20 -16.67 1.74
N GLU A 171 4.13 -15.81 2.12
CA GLU A 171 4.01 -14.85 3.21
C GLU A 171 3.14 -13.62 2.86
N VAL A 172 2.95 -13.35 1.57
CA VAL A 172 2.12 -12.24 1.07
C VAL A 172 0.65 -12.69 1.03
N PRO A 173 -0.32 -11.83 1.39
CA PRO A 173 -1.74 -12.19 1.48
C PRO A 173 -2.32 -12.92 0.26
N CYS A 174 -1.96 -12.51 -0.96
CA CYS A 174 -2.39 -13.18 -2.20
C CYS A 174 -1.76 -14.56 -2.37
N GLY A 175 -0.53 -14.77 -1.91
CA GLY A 175 0.16 -16.06 -1.97
C GLY A 175 -0.38 -17.04 -0.93
N ALA A 176 -0.65 -16.57 0.28
CA ALA A 176 -1.36 -17.35 1.29
C ALA A 176 -2.76 -17.77 0.82
N ALA A 177 -3.51 -16.84 0.20
CA ALA A 177 -4.83 -17.15 -0.39
C ALA A 177 -4.74 -18.17 -1.53
N THR A 178 -3.74 -18.02 -2.41
CA THR A 178 -3.44 -18.98 -3.48
C THR A 178 -3.17 -20.37 -2.90
N GLY A 179 -2.33 -20.47 -1.86
CA GLY A 179 -2.05 -21.73 -1.18
C GLY A 179 -3.31 -22.41 -0.66
N ARG A 180 -4.22 -21.66 -0.01
CA ARG A 180 -5.52 -22.20 0.47
C ARG A 180 -6.39 -22.72 -0.68
N LEU A 181 -6.46 -22.01 -1.80
CA LEU A 181 -7.23 -22.44 -2.99
C LEU A 181 -6.63 -23.71 -3.62
N LEU A 182 -5.32 -23.77 -3.76
CA LEU A 182 -4.66 -24.94 -4.32
C LEU A 182 -4.78 -26.17 -3.40
N GLU A 183 -4.67 -25.95 -2.09
CA GLU A 183 -4.84 -27.01 -1.08
C GLU A 183 -6.27 -27.57 -1.09
N SER A 184 -7.30 -26.74 -1.25
CA SER A 184 -8.70 -27.23 -1.30
C SER A 184 -8.96 -28.16 -2.49
N GLU A 185 -8.20 -27.97 -3.58
CA GLU A 185 -8.31 -28.76 -4.81
C GLU A 185 -7.24 -29.85 -4.94
N ASN A 186 -6.36 -30.01 -3.94
CA ASN A 186 -5.20 -30.91 -3.97
C ASN A 186 -4.25 -30.68 -5.17
N ILE A 187 -4.16 -29.44 -5.64
CA ILE A 187 -3.28 -29.05 -6.74
C ILE A 187 -1.93 -28.59 -6.19
N THR A 188 -0.85 -29.00 -6.85
CA THR A 188 0.50 -28.51 -6.56
C THR A 188 1.10 -27.90 -7.81
N ILE A 189 1.65 -26.70 -7.69
CA ILE A 189 2.32 -26.00 -8.79
C ILE A 189 3.77 -25.67 -8.40
N ASP A 190 4.60 -25.42 -9.40
CA ASP A 190 5.93 -24.82 -9.25
C ASP A 190 5.92 -23.45 -9.94
N PRO A 191 5.60 -22.35 -9.22
CA PRO A 191 5.47 -21.04 -9.83
C PRO A 191 6.79 -20.61 -10.49
N VAL A 192 6.70 -20.05 -11.71
CA VAL A 192 7.88 -19.54 -12.42
C VAL A 192 8.40 -18.24 -11.80
N SER A 193 7.60 -17.59 -10.97
CA SER A 193 7.97 -16.40 -10.21
C SER A 193 7.12 -16.25 -8.95
N LEU A 194 7.72 -15.66 -7.90
CA LEU A 194 7.08 -15.31 -6.64
C LEU A 194 7.18 -13.80 -6.43
N GLU A 195 6.04 -13.12 -6.48
CA GLU A 195 5.96 -11.65 -6.36
C GLU A 195 5.76 -11.19 -4.92
N GLN A 196 6.22 -9.98 -4.62
CA GLN A 196 6.13 -9.36 -3.29
C GLN A 196 4.75 -8.75 -3.01
N ASN A 197 3.95 -8.52 -4.04
CA ASN A 197 2.58 -8.02 -3.93
C ASN A 197 1.75 -8.41 -5.16
N VAL A 198 0.43 -8.33 -5.03
CA VAL A 198 -0.49 -8.76 -6.10
C VAL A 198 -0.41 -7.89 -7.35
N SER A 199 -0.10 -6.59 -7.20
CA SER A 199 0.04 -5.68 -8.35
C SER A 199 1.19 -6.08 -9.27
N ALA A 200 2.27 -6.66 -8.72
CA ALA A 200 3.35 -7.21 -9.52
C ALA A 200 2.93 -8.47 -10.31
N VAL A 201 2.09 -9.34 -9.73
CA VAL A 201 1.49 -10.48 -10.47
C VAL A 201 0.61 -9.96 -11.61
N ALA A 202 -0.29 -9.02 -11.31
CA ALA A 202 -1.18 -8.42 -12.31
C ALA A 202 -0.39 -7.73 -13.44
N ALA A 203 0.68 -7.00 -13.11
CA ALA A 203 1.52 -6.35 -14.11
C ALA A 203 2.18 -7.36 -15.07
N LYS A 204 2.65 -8.52 -14.58
CA LYS A 204 3.22 -9.58 -15.41
C LYS A 204 2.19 -10.22 -16.33
N LEU A 205 0.97 -10.47 -15.85
CA LEU A 205 -0.12 -10.98 -16.70
C LEU A 205 -0.51 -9.96 -17.78
N ALA A 206 -0.65 -8.68 -17.41
CA ALA A 206 -0.96 -7.62 -18.37
C ALA A 206 0.15 -7.38 -19.41
N ALA A 207 1.38 -7.84 -19.14
CA ALA A 207 2.53 -7.76 -20.02
C ALA A 207 2.79 -9.06 -20.80
N ASP A 208 1.90 -10.06 -20.72
CA ASP A 208 2.05 -11.39 -21.33
C ASP A 208 3.36 -12.11 -20.89
N GLU A 209 3.85 -11.84 -19.68
CA GLU A 209 5.06 -12.47 -19.13
C GLU A 209 4.82 -13.86 -18.50
N ALA A 210 3.55 -14.24 -18.34
CA ALA A 210 3.12 -15.53 -17.80
C ALA A 210 1.78 -15.95 -18.41
N ASP A 211 1.52 -17.27 -18.42
CA ASP A 211 0.28 -17.84 -18.96
C ASP A 211 -0.90 -17.67 -18.01
N GLY A 212 -0.61 -17.65 -16.71
CA GLY A 212 -1.60 -17.40 -15.68
C GLY A 212 -0.97 -16.95 -14.37
N GLY A 213 -1.82 -16.49 -13.46
CA GLY A 213 -1.40 -16.11 -12.12
C GLY A 213 -2.57 -15.89 -11.20
N PHE A 214 -2.30 -15.83 -9.90
CA PHE A 214 -3.34 -15.68 -8.89
C PHE A 214 -3.37 -14.25 -8.37
N ILE A 215 -4.51 -13.58 -8.60
CA ILE A 215 -4.76 -12.19 -8.19
C ILE A 215 -6.16 -12.08 -7.58
N TYR A 216 -6.50 -10.93 -6.99
CA TYR A 216 -7.85 -10.74 -6.47
C TYR A 216 -8.84 -10.38 -7.58
N GLN A 217 -10.12 -10.70 -7.36
CA GLN A 217 -11.18 -10.31 -8.30
C GLN A 217 -11.21 -8.79 -8.57
N THR A 218 -10.90 -7.97 -7.56
CA THR A 218 -10.79 -6.51 -7.72
C THR A 218 -9.67 -6.10 -8.67
N ASP A 219 -8.54 -6.83 -8.69
CA ASP A 219 -7.44 -6.57 -9.64
C ASP A 219 -7.85 -6.96 -11.07
N VAL A 220 -8.67 -8.01 -11.23
CA VAL A 220 -9.28 -8.37 -12.51
C VAL A 220 -10.25 -7.29 -13.02
N LEU A 221 -10.97 -6.60 -12.12
CA LEU A 221 -11.86 -5.51 -12.51
C LEU A 221 -11.10 -4.22 -12.87
N ALA A 222 -9.95 -3.98 -12.24
CA ALA A 222 -9.21 -2.72 -12.34
C ALA A 222 -8.15 -2.64 -13.46
N ASN A 223 -8.01 -3.65 -14.34
CA ASN A 223 -6.89 -3.74 -15.30
C ASN A 223 -7.22 -3.34 -16.75
N ASP A 224 -8.32 -2.62 -17.00
CA ASP A 224 -8.75 -2.20 -18.35
C ASP A 224 -8.98 -3.36 -19.34
N GLY A 225 -9.33 -4.55 -18.85
CA GLY A 225 -9.60 -5.73 -19.68
C GLY A 225 -8.36 -6.39 -20.28
N LYS A 226 -7.16 -6.12 -19.74
CA LYS A 226 -5.89 -6.78 -20.11
C LYS A 226 -5.76 -8.18 -19.51
N ILE A 227 -6.50 -8.46 -18.45
CA ILE A 227 -6.49 -9.71 -17.70
C ILE A 227 -7.93 -10.18 -17.56
N ILE A 228 -8.15 -11.48 -17.68
CA ILE A 228 -9.44 -12.12 -17.45
C ILE A 228 -9.35 -13.06 -16.24
N ALA A 229 -10.44 -13.20 -15.50
CA ALA A 229 -10.59 -14.24 -14.51
C ALA A 229 -10.90 -15.57 -15.19
N ILE A 230 -10.37 -16.65 -14.61
CA ILE A 230 -10.72 -18.03 -14.90
C ILE A 230 -11.53 -18.55 -13.69
N ASP A 231 -12.62 -19.27 -13.96
CA ASP A 231 -13.48 -19.76 -12.88
C ASP A 231 -12.70 -20.70 -11.95
N THR A 232 -12.77 -20.41 -10.65
CA THR A 232 -12.16 -21.21 -9.58
C THR A 232 -13.20 -21.52 -8.51
N PRO A 233 -13.05 -22.65 -7.78
CA PRO A 233 -13.83 -22.90 -6.57
C PRO A 233 -13.74 -21.74 -5.58
N ALA A 234 -14.84 -21.46 -4.90
CA ALA A 234 -14.87 -20.43 -3.88
C ALA A 234 -14.18 -20.94 -2.60
N ILE A 235 -13.30 -20.10 -2.05
CA ILE A 235 -12.73 -20.26 -0.71
C ILE A 235 -13.12 -19.08 0.18
N ASP A 236 -12.88 -19.20 1.48
CA ASP A 236 -13.08 -18.09 2.41
C ASP A 236 -12.28 -16.86 1.97
N PRO A 237 -12.93 -15.69 1.81
CA PRO A 237 -12.25 -14.50 1.31
C PRO A 237 -11.20 -14.01 2.31
N ASN A 238 -10.21 -13.29 1.80
CA ASN A 238 -9.30 -12.55 2.66
C ASN A 238 -10.06 -11.40 3.31
N GLN A 239 -9.87 -11.22 4.62
CA GLN A 239 -10.37 -10.07 5.37
C GLN A 239 -9.31 -8.97 5.37
N TYR A 240 -9.76 -7.73 5.18
CA TYR A 240 -8.90 -6.55 5.12
C TYR A 240 -9.09 -5.74 6.41
N PRO A 241 -8.16 -5.87 7.37
CA PRO A 241 -8.19 -5.05 8.56
C PRO A 241 -7.58 -3.66 8.32
N ILE A 242 -8.06 -2.68 9.08
CA ILE A 242 -7.52 -1.32 9.18
C ILE A 242 -7.25 -0.99 10.65
N ALA A 243 -6.16 -0.27 10.91
CA ALA A 243 -5.87 0.23 12.26
C ALA A 243 -5.03 1.52 12.24
N VAL A 244 -5.13 2.28 13.33
CA VAL A 244 -4.25 3.43 13.59
C VAL A 244 -2.89 2.91 14.06
N VAL A 245 -1.82 3.49 13.52
CA VAL A 245 -0.45 3.17 13.95
C VAL A 245 -0.14 3.93 15.25
N LYS A 246 0.41 3.23 16.24
CA LYS A 246 0.66 3.75 17.59
C LYS A 246 1.65 4.92 17.62
N SER A 247 2.63 4.91 16.72
CA SER A 247 3.62 5.98 16.61
C SER A 247 3.07 7.25 15.93
N SER A 248 1.84 7.20 15.39
CA SER A 248 1.17 8.36 14.79
C SER A 248 1.07 9.50 15.78
N LYS A 249 1.39 10.71 15.30
CA LYS A 249 1.19 11.97 16.04
C LYS A 249 -0.20 12.56 15.80
N ASN A 250 -0.96 11.99 14.87
CA ASN A 250 -2.26 12.45 14.41
C ASN A 250 -3.38 11.48 14.79
N GLN A 251 -3.31 10.87 15.99
CA GLN A 251 -4.19 9.77 16.43
C GLN A 251 -5.68 10.03 16.19
N GLU A 252 -6.18 11.23 16.50
CA GLU A 252 -7.60 11.58 16.33
C GLU A 252 -8.00 11.68 14.85
N ALA A 253 -7.17 12.32 14.02
CA ALA A 253 -7.41 12.41 12.58
C ALA A 253 -7.28 11.02 11.90
N ALA A 254 -6.31 10.22 12.33
CA ALA A 254 -6.14 8.85 11.88
C ALA A 254 -7.36 7.99 12.22
N GLN A 255 -7.87 8.07 13.45
CA GLN A 255 -9.10 7.39 13.86
C GLN A 255 -10.31 7.86 13.04
N THR A 256 -10.40 9.16 12.74
CA THR A 256 -11.46 9.71 11.87
C THR A 256 -11.43 9.07 10.48
N PHE A 257 -10.24 8.81 9.93
CA PHE A 257 -10.09 8.07 8.67
C PHE A 257 -10.51 6.58 8.81
N VAL A 258 -10.16 5.92 9.91
CA VAL A 258 -10.61 4.54 10.20
C VAL A 258 -12.14 4.47 10.26
N ASP A 259 -12.77 5.38 10.99
CA ASP A 259 -14.23 5.45 11.13
C ASP A 259 -14.91 5.72 9.78
N PHE A 260 -14.30 6.58 8.94
CA PHE A 260 -14.76 6.82 7.58
C PHE A 260 -14.71 5.55 6.72
N MET A 261 -13.63 4.77 6.80
CA MET A 261 -13.48 3.52 6.04
C MET A 261 -14.55 2.47 6.40
N LEU A 262 -15.08 2.53 7.62
CA LEU A 262 -16.20 1.68 8.10
C LEU A 262 -17.59 2.29 7.80
N SER A 263 -17.65 3.52 7.27
CA SER A 263 -18.90 4.22 7.00
C SER A 263 -19.66 3.60 5.82
N PRO A 264 -21.01 3.76 5.76
CA PRO A 264 -21.80 3.32 4.61
C PRO A 264 -21.32 3.88 3.26
N LYS A 265 -20.72 5.08 3.25
CA LYS A 265 -20.21 5.72 2.03
C LYS A 265 -18.95 5.01 1.53
N ALA A 266 -17.97 4.79 2.41
CA ALA A 266 -16.75 4.07 2.03
C ALA A 266 -17.06 2.62 1.62
N LEU A 267 -17.94 1.92 2.34
CA LEU A 267 -18.38 0.57 2.00
C LEU A 267 -19.10 0.50 0.64
N ALA A 268 -19.88 1.53 0.28
CA ALA A 268 -20.49 1.62 -1.05
C ALA A 268 -19.43 1.78 -2.15
N ILE A 269 -18.44 2.64 -1.96
CA ILE A 269 -17.32 2.81 -2.88
C ILE A 269 -16.54 1.50 -3.03
N LEU A 270 -16.17 0.85 -1.94
CA LEU A 270 -15.48 -0.44 -1.95
C LEU A 270 -16.24 -1.50 -2.77
N LYS A 271 -17.56 -1.57 -2.58
CA LYS A 271 -18.43 -2.47 -3.33
C LYS A 271 -18.46 -2.19 -4.83
N GLU A 272 -18.45 -0.92 -5.25
CA GLU A 272 -18.39 -0.55 -6.67
C GLU A 272 -17.10 -1.06 -7.35
N PHE A 273 -16.02 -1.18 -6.58
CA PHE A 273 -14.74 -1.71 -7.04
C PHE A 273 -14.59 -3.24 -6.85
N GLY A 274 -15.65 -3.92 -6.39
CA GLY A 274 -15.70 -5.37 -6.29
C GLY A 274 -15.24 -5.95 -4.95
N PHE A 275 -14.94 -5.13 -3.95
CA PHE A 275 -14.69 -5.61 -2.59
C PHE A 275 -15.98 -6.12 -1.95
N GLY A 276 -15.87 -7.19 -1.17
CA GLY A 276 -16.93 -7.69 -0.33
C GLY A 276 -17.05 -6.91 0.98
N ALA A 277 -18.20 -7.05 1.64
CA ALA A 277 -18.43 -6.47 2.96
C ALA A 277 -17.60 -7.22 4.04
N PRO A 278 -17.33 -6.58 5.19
CA PRO A 278 -16.81 -7.22 6.40
C PRO A 278 -17.63 -8.42 6.87
#